data_AF-A0AAV1AN08-F1
#
_entry.id   AF-A0AAV1AN08-F1
#
_cell.length_a   1.000
_cell.length_b   1.000
_cell.length_c   1.000
_cell.angle_alpha   90.00
_cell.angle_beta   90.00
_cell.angle_gamma   90.00
#
_symmetry.space_group_name_H-M   'P 1'
#
loop_
_entity.id
_entity.type
_entity.pdbx_description
1 polymer ?
#
loop_
_entity_poly.entity_id
_entity_poly.type
_entity_poly.pdbx_seq_one_letter_code
_entity_poly.pdbx_strand_id
1 'polypeptide(L)'
;MILHIFLISTFLVSNAAESNNIAIYWGQNNNEGTLSQTCATENYSYVIIAFLNKFGNGTTPEINLADHCDPSSNDCTMLSTDIKNCQAKGIKVLLSIGGADGEYGLVSSEDAKNVSGYLWNKFLGGNSSLRPFGDAVLDGIDFDIEKRLKGKQQHWDELAIFLKSYKNSTQNVYLSAAPQCPFSDGELGAALDTGIFDYVWLQFYNNPECEYSQNDVNQLLDSWKRWTESLTVGKLFLGLPASRAAADNGYIPAALLCESVLPLVAMSRNYGGVMLWATYYDKQCGYSSYIRSSLCTPQCRGNDCRRKENKWWVWIIIGVGVALAISLIFCLGCTLRKKKKTQVDGKMNQKKVLHEIESDVVLSDKARSVEIEDGKTLSNLVKE
;
A
#
# COMPACT_ATOMS: atom_id res chain seq x y z
N MET A 1 2.23 -34.14 -41.00
CA MET A 1 2.93 -33.92 -39.72
C MET A 1 4.03 -32.89 -39.98
N ILE A 2 4.01 -31.64 -39.54
CA ILE A 2 3.25 -30.95 -38.48
C ILE A 2 2.95 -29.55 -39.04
N LEU A 3 1.67 -29.24 -39.13
CA LEU A 3 1.10 -27.92 -39.38
C LEU A 3 0.49 -27.48 -38.04
N HIS A 4 0.58 -26.18 -37.74
CA HIS A 4 0.06 -25.47 -36.55
C HIS A 4 1.07 -25.33 -35.39
N ILE A 5 1.52 -24.09 -35.19
CA ILE A 5 1.46 -23.29 -33.95
C ILE A 5 2.31 -22.06 -34.25
N PHE A 6 1.68 -20.92 -34.54
CA PHE A 6 2.19 -19.57 -34.25
C PHE A 6 1.05 -18.59 -34.51
N LEU A 7 0.07 -18.61 -33.61
CA LEU A 7 -0.90 -17.56 -33.40
C LEU A 7 -1.06 -17.44 -31.88
N ILE A 8 -1.26 -16.21 -31.42
CA ILE A 8 -1.31 -15.74 -30.02
C ILE A 8 0.05 -15.25 -29.48
N SER A 9 0.48 -14.09 -29.96
CA SER A 9 1.30 -13.17 -29.15
C SER A 9 0.87 -11.73 -29.41
N THR A 10 -0.37 -11.41 -29.04
CA THR A 10 -0.87 -10.05 -28.90
C THR A 10 -2.08 -10.10 -27.98
N PHE A 11 -1.88 -10.10 -26.66
CA PHE A 11 -2.83 -9.57 -25.66
C PHE A 11 -2.18 -9.64 -24.27
N LEU A 12 -1.17 -8.79 -24.07
CA LEU A 12 -0.87 -8.21 -22.77
C LEU A 12 -0.77 -6.71 -22.99
N VAL A 13 -1.90 -6.09 -23.35
CA VAL A 13 -2.09 -4.67 -23.01
C VAL A 13 -2.35 -4.69 -21.52
N SER A 14 -1.28 -4.56 -20.75
CA SER A 14 -1.35 -4.38 -19.31
C SER A 14 -2.31 -3.22 -19.02
N ASN A 15 -3.26 -3.40 -18.09
CA ASN A 15 -4.06 -2.32 -17.49
C ASN A 15 -3.20 -1.25 -16.74
N ALA A 16 -1.90 -1.20 -17.00
CA ALA A 16 -0.94 -0.27 -16.41
C ALA A 16 -1.21 1.19 -16.77
N ALA A 17 -1.99 1.46 -17.82
CA ALA A 17 -2.37 2.83 -18.17
C ALA A 17 -3.35 3.45 -17.15
N GLU A 18 -4.17 2.65 -16.46
CA GLU A 18 -5.16 3.17 -15.50
C GLU A 18 -4.67 3.17 -14.05
N SER A 19 -3.56 2.50 -13.72
CA SER A 19 -3.07 2.38 -12.33
C SER A 19 -2.44 3.67 -11.77
N ASN A 20 -2.26 4.70 -12.60
CA ASN A 20 -1.57 5.94 -12.23
C ASN A 20 -2.49 7.17 -12.26
N ASN A 21 -3.81 6.97 -12.34
CA ASN A 21 -4.73 8.09 -12.33
C ASN A 21 -4.76 8.76 -10.95
N ILE A 22 -4.79 10.09 -10.96
CA ILE A 22 -4.99 10.89 -9.76
C ILE A 22 -6.22 11.77 -9.96
N ALA A 23 -7.13 11.72 -9.00
CA ALA A 23 -8.21 12.70 -8.84
C ALA A 23 -7.80 13.74 -7.79
N ILE A 24 -8.11 15.02 -8.02
CA ILE A 24 -7.76 16.11 -7.10
C ILE A 24 -8.96 17.04 -6.88
N TYR A 25 -9.22 17.42 -5.63
CA TYR A 25 -10.17 18.47 -5.29
C TYR A 25 -9.53 19.87 -5.45
N TRP A 26 -10.25 20.80 -6.07
CA TRP A 26 -9.84 22.18 -6.32
C TRP A 26 -10.98 23.16 -6.01
N GLY A 27 -10.67 24.33 -5.46
CA GLY A 27 -11.63 25.43 -5.30
C GLY A 27 -11.81 25.90 -3.86
N GLN A 28 -11.08 25.37 -2.88
CA GLN A 28 -11.28 25.70 -1.47
C GLN A 28 -10.13 26.52 -0.86
N ASN A 29 -9.16 26.97 -1.67
CA ASN A 29 -8.09 27.85 -1.17
C ASN A 29 -7.48 28.74 -2.26
N ASN A 30 -7.48 30.06 -2.05
CA ASN A 30 -7.00 31.02 -3.05
C ASN A 30 -5.52 30.86 -3.43
N ASN A 31 -4.71 30.28 -2.55
CA ASN A 31 -3.28 30.09 -2.79
C ASN A 31 -2.98 28.80 -3.58
N GLU A 32 -4.00 28.00 -3.90
CA GLU A 32 -3.83 26.79 -4.72
C GLU A 32 -3.61 27.11 -6.20
N GLY A 33 -3.94 28.33 -6.64
CA GLY A 33 -3.79 28.78 -8.02
C GLY A 33 -5.03 28.47 -8.86
N THR A 34 -4.99 28.92 -10.13
CA THR A 34 -6.11 28.77 -11.07
C THR A 34 -6.36 27.32 -11.46
N LEU A 35 -7.58 27.01 -11.90
CA LEU A 35 -7.93 25.69 -12.42
C LEU A 35 -7.07 25.32 -13.64
N SER A 36 -6.80 26.27 -14.54
CA SER A 36 -5.88 26.02 -15.66
C SER A 36 -4.45 25.69 -15.24
N GLN A 37 -3.93 26.30 -14.16
CA GLN A 37 -2.62 25.96 -13.61
C GLN A 37 -2.59 24.55 -13.04
N THR A 38 -3.65 24.15 -12.31
CA THR A 38 -3.83 22.79 -11.79
C THR A 38 -3.77 21.76 -12.92
N CYS A 39 -4.52 21.98 -14.00
CA CYS A 39 -4.55 21.10 -15.16
C CYS A 39 -3.24 21.11 -15.98
N ALA A 40 -2.49 22.21 -15.96
CA ALA A 40 -1.20 22.31 -16.64
C ALA A 40 -0.08 21.48 -15.97
N THR A 41 -0.28 21.01 -14.74
CA THR A 41 0.69 20.10 -14.07
C THR A 41 0.79 18.73 -14.74
N GLU A 42 -0.25 18.31 -15.47
CA GLU A 42 -0.38 16.98 -16.07
C GLU A 42 -0.33 15.82 -15.06
N ASN A 43 -0.50 16.12 -13.76
CA ASN A 43 -0.50 15.13 -12.70
C ASN A 43 -1.86 14.44 -12.55
N TYR A 44 -2.94 15.09 -12.98
CA TYR A 44 -4.30 14.68 -12.65
C TYR A 44 -5.06 14.19 -13.87
N SER A 45 -5.79 13.09 -13.71
CA SER A 45 -6.74 12.57 -14.71
C SER A 45 -8.15 13.11 -14.47
N TYR A 46 -8.44 13.51 -13.23
CA TYR A 46 -9.72 14.07 -12.80
C TYR A 46 -9.47 15.30 -11.94
N VAL A 47 -10.20 16.38 -12.20
CA VAL A 47 -10.26 17.55 -11.33
C VAL A 47 -11.70 17.74 -10.87
N ILE A 48 -11.87 17.85 -9.55
CA ILE A 48 -13.17 17.93 -8.90
C ILE A 48 -13.31 19.34 -8.34
N ILE A 49 -14.21 20.13 -8.92
CA ILE A 49 -14.49 21.51 -8.50
C ILE A 49 -15.36 21.45 -7.25
N ALA A 50 -14.84 21.99 -6.16
CA ALA A 50 -15.37 21.89 -4.81
C ALA A 50 -15.75 23.30 -4.30
N PHE A 51 -17.01 23.63 -4.01
CA PHE A 51 -18.22 22.79 -4.01
C PHE A 51 -19.48 23.55 -4.44
N LEU A 52 -20.53 22.80 -4.81
CA LEU A 52 -21.92 23.25 -4.66
C LEU A 52 -22.41 22.76 -3.29
N ASN A 53 -22.30 23.60 -2.26
CA ASN A 53 -22.55 23.21 -0.86
C ASN A 53 -23.86 23.78 -0.29
N LYS A 54 -24.69 24.40 -1.11
CA LYS A 54 -26.03 24.86 -0.74
C LYS A 54 -27.01 24.47 -1.83
N PHE A 55 -28.02 23.66 -1.52
CA PHE A 55 -29.08 23.23 -2.45
C PHE A 55 -30.16 22.38 -1.76
N GLY A 56 -31.30 22.21 -2.43
CA GLY A 56 -32.39 21.34 -1.99
C GLY A 56 -33.25 22.00 -0.90
N ASN A 57 -34.33 21.32 -0.49
CA ASN A 57 -35.33 21.85 0.44
C ASN A 57 -35.87 23.24 0.05
N GLY A 58 -36.02 23.51 -1.25
CA GLY A 58 -36.47 24.80 -1.79
C GLY A 58 -35.45 25.95 -1.71
N THR A 59 -34.21 25.69 -1.26
CA THR A 59 -33.14 26.70 -1.27
C THR A 59 -32.64 26.96 -2.69
N THR A 60 -32.21 28.19 -2.95
CA THR A 60 -31.53 28.53 -4.22
C THR A 60 -30.12 27.95 -4.18
N PRO A 61 -29.72 27.11 -5.14
CA PRO A 61 -28.40 26.51 -5.10
C PRO A 61 -27.28 27.53 -5.28
N GLU A 62 -26.19 27.37 -4.53
CA GLU A 62 -25.07 28.31 -4.49
C GLU A 62 -23.75 27.54 -4.45
N ILE A 63 -22.82 27.94 -5.32
CA ILE A 63 -21.44 27.42 -5.33
C ILE A 63 -20.61 28.18 -4.30
N ASN A 64 -19.67 27.49 -3.66
CA ASN A 64 -18.66 28.09 -2.82
C ASN A 64 -17.29 27.64 -3.35
N LEU A 65 -16.52 28.60 -3.87
CA LEU A 65 -15.15 28.36 -4.36
C LEU A 65 -14.14 29.20 -3.56
N ALA A 66 -14.31 29.26 -2.24
CA ALA A 66 -13.57 30.18 -1.38
C ALA A 66 -13.61 31.61 -1.95
N ASP A 67 -12.45 32.27 -2.13
CA ASP A 67 -12.37 33.58 -2.78
C ASP A 67 -11.81 33.52 -4.21
N HIS A 68 -11.89 32.36 -4.89
CA HIS A 68 -11.50 32.26 -6.31
C HIS A 68 -12.44 33.09 -7.21
N CYS A 69 -13.72 33.12 -6.89
CA CYS A 69 -14.71 33.92 -7.58
C CYS A 69 -15.97 34.09 -6.72
N ASP A 70 -16.72 35.16 -6.98
CA ASP A 70 -18.01 35.40 -6.34
C ASP A 70 -19.16 35.00 -7.30
N PRO A 71 -20.02 34.03 -6.91
CA PRO A 71 -21.15 33.64 -7.75
C PRO A 71 -22.22 34.73 -7.86
N SER A 72 -22.31 35.65 -6.89
CA SER A 72 -23.32 36.70 -6.84
C SER A 72 -23.06 37.82 -7.86
N SER A 73 -21.79 38.04 -8.23
CA SER A 73 -21.35 38.98 -9.27
C SER A 73 -21.23 38.34 -10.66
N ASN A 74 -21.51 37.03 -10.79
CA ASN A 74 -21.32 36.25 -12.02
C ASN A 74 -19.84 36.16 -12.48
N ASP A 75 -18.89 36.38 -11.57
CA ASP A 75 -17.45 36.36 -11.86
C ASP A 75 -16.91 34.94 -12.08
N CYS A 76 -17.59 33.92 -11.56
CA CYS A 76 -17.19 32.52 -11.74
C CYS A 76 -17.30 32.02 -13.20
N THR A 77 -17.90 32.80 -14.10
CA THR A 77 -17.98 32.46 -15.52
C THR A 77 -16.61 32.39 -16.19
N MET A 78 -15.59 33.03 -15.62
CA MET A 78 -14.20 32.92 -16.08
C MET A 78 -13.67 31.48 -16.09
N LEU A 79 -14.21 30.61 -15.22
CA LEU A 79 -13.83 29.20 -15.17
C LEU A 79 -14.22 28.42 -16.44
N SER A 80 -15.10 28.95 -17.30
CA SER A 80 -15.46 28.30 -18.56
C SER A 80 -14.23 27.93 -19.39
N THR A 81 -13.31 28.90 -19.55
CA THR A 81 -12.08 28.72 -20.33
C THR A 81 -11.16 27.69 -19.68
N ASP A 82 -11.00 27.76 -18.36
CA ASP A 82 -10.15 26.83 -17.62
C ASP A 82 -10.67 25.39 -17.70
N ILE A 83 -11.97 25.18 -17.54
CA ILE A 83 -12.61 23.87 -17.69
C ILE A 83 -12.35 23.30 -19.09
N LYS A 84 -12.58 24.10 -20.14
CA LYS A 84 -12.34 23.67 -21.53
C LYS A 84 -10.86 23.34 -21.78
N ASN A 85 -9.94 24.09 -21.17
CA ASN A 85 -8.51 23.82 -21.26
C ASN A 85 -8.12 22.50 -20.58
N CYS A 86 -8.70 22.20 -19.42
CA CYS A 86 -8.53 20.90 -18.76
C CYS A 86 -9.06 19.75 -19.64
N GLN A 87 -10.28 19.90 -20.16
CA GLN A 87 -10.93 18.90 -21.03
C GLN A 87 -10.15 18.66 -22.32
N ALA A 88 -9.57 19.71 -22.91
CA ALA A 88 -8.71 19.60 -24.10
C ALA A 88 -7.43 18.79 -23.84
N LYS A 89 -6.99 18.68 -22.57
CA LYS A 89 -5.90 17.82 -22.12
C LYS A 89 -6.35 16.39 -21.78
N GLY A 90 -7.63 16.07 -21.96
CA GLY A 90 -8.23 14.78 -21.60
C GLY A 90 -8.52 14.61 -20.11
N ILE A 91 -8.41 15.69 -19.32
CA ILE A 91 -8.74 15.68 -17.89
C ILE A 91 -10.25 15.82 -17.75
N LYS A 92 -10.88 14.92 -16.99
CA LYS A 92 -12.31 15.04 -16.67
C LYS A 92 -12.52 16.07 -15.57
N VAL A 93 -13.46 16.98 -15.76
CA VAL A 93 -13.80 18.01 -14.78
C VAL A 93 -15.22 17.79 -14.25
N LEU A 94 -15.32 17.51 -12.96
CA LEU A 94 -16.59 17.25 -12.27
C LEU A 94 -16.91 18.39 -11.31
N LEU A 95 -18.20 18.62 -11.04
CA LEU A 95 -18.65 19.46 -9.92
C LEU A 95 -18.99 18.58 -8.73
N SER A 96 -18.39 18.85 -7.57
CA SER A 96 -18.75 18.18 -6.33
C SER A 96 -19.89 18.89 -5.62
N ILE A 97 -20.91 18.11 -5.26
CA ILE A 97 -22.03 18.53 -4.42
C ILE A 97 -21.77 18.07 -2.98
N GLY A 98 -22.02 18.95 -2.01
CA GLY A 98 -21.86 18.66 -0.59
C GLY A 98 -20.58 19.26 0.00
N GLY A 99 -19.71 18.41 0.53
CA GLY A 99 -18.54 18.73 1.35
C GLY A 99 -18.84 18.71 2.86
N ALA A 100 -17.81 18.81 3.70
CA ALA A 100 -17.93 18.80 5.16
C ALA A 100 -18.87 19.91 5.72
N ASP A 101 -18.95 21.06 5.04
CA ASP A 101 -19.74 22.23 5.43
C ASP A 101 -20.82 22.59 4.39
N GLY A 102 -21.81 23.39 4.80
CA GLY A 102 -22.84 23.94 3.90
C GLY A 102 -24.29 23.59 4.29
N GLU A 103 -25.24 24.04 3.47
CA GLU A 103 -26.68 23.88 3.66
C GLU A 103 -27.28 23.08 2.49
N TYR A 104 -27.00 21.78 2.47
CA TYR A 104 -27.48 20.88 1.44
C TYR A 104 -28.32 19.73 2.01
N GLY A 105 -29.28 19.27 1.21
CA GLY A 105 -30.07 18.09 1.55
C GLY A 105 -31.30 17.93 0.68
N LEU A 106 -31.71 16.68 0.46
CA LEU A 106 -32.89 16.35 -0.35
C LEU A 106 -34.01 15.87 0.57
N VAL A 107 -35.18 16.50 0.48
CA VAL A 107 -36.31 16.19 1.38
C VAL A 107 -37.43 15.38 0.74
N SER A 108 -37.36 15.14 -0.57
CA SER A 108 -38.30 14.29 -1.32
C SER A 108 -37.70 13.85 -2.66
N SER A 109 -38.32 12.85 -3.28
CA SER A 109 -38.07 12.46 -4.68
C SER A 109 -38.18 13.65 -5.65
N GLU A 110 -39.20 14.50 -5.47
CA GLU A 110 -39.40 15.68 -6.31
C GLU A 110 -38.28 16.72 -6.11
N ASP A 111 -37.79 16.87 -4.89
CA ASP A 111 -36.63 17.72 -4.59
C ASP A 111 -35.35 17.19 -5.27
N ALA A 112 -35.11 15.88 -5.22
CA ALA A 112 -34.02 15.22 -5.96
C ALA A 112 -34.13 15.46 -7.47
N LYS A 113 -35.35 15.34 -8.03
CA LYS A 113 -35.62 15.61 -9.44
C LYS A 113 -35.36 17.07 -9.80
N ASN A 114 -35.82 18.01 -8.97
CA ASN A 114 -35.60 19.44 -9.18
C ASN A 114 -34.11 19.80 -9.14
N VAL A 115 -33.36 19.28 -8.16
CA VAL A 115 -31.91 19.46 -8.07
C VAL A 115 -31.20 18.85 -9.28
N SER A 116 -31.61 17.65 -9.73
CA SER A 116 -31.05 17.03 -10.95
C SER A 116 -31.25 17.90 -12.19
N GLY A 117 -32.43 18.51 -12.35
CA GLY A 117 -32.75 19.40 -13.47
C GLY A 117 -31.97 20.71 -13.40
N TYR A 118 -31.75 21.23 -12.19
CA TYR A 118 -30.87 22.38 -11.97
C TYR A 118 -29.44 22.07 -12.42
N LEU A 119 -28.86 20.97 -11.92
CA LEU A 119 -27.50 20.55 -12.27
C LEU A 119 -27.34 20.34 -13.78
N TRP A 120 -28.31 19.67 -14.40
CA TRP A 120 -28.34 19.45 -15.84
C TRP A 120 -28.29 20.77 -16.64
N ASN A 121 -29.15 21.72 -16.29
CA ASN A 121 -29.28 22.97 -17.03
C ASN A 121 -28.19 24.00 -16.75
N LYS A 122 -27.57 23.95 -15.56
CA LYS A 122 -26.60 24.96 -15.12
C LYS A 122 -25.14 24.56 -15.33
N PHE A 123 -24.84 23.25 -15.31
CA PHE A 123 -23.45 22.76 -15.33
C PHE A 123 -23.19 21.67 -16.37
N LEU A 124 -24.21 20.91 -16.77
CA LEU A 124 -24.08 19.84 -17.77
C LEU A 124 -24.69 20.29 -19.11
N GLY A 125 -25.19 19.35 -19.90
CA GLY A 125 -25.63 19.54 -21.29
C GLY A 125 -27.03 20.14 -21.47
N GLY A 126 -27.68 20.59 -20.40
CA GLY A 126 -28.92 21.36 -20.49
C GLY A 126 -28.67 22.82 -20.84
N ASN A 127 -29.72 23.64 -20.81
CA ASN A 127 -29.64 25.03 -21.24
C ASN A 127 -30.10 26.00 -20.14
N SER A 128 -29.36 27.09 -19.96
CA SER A 128 -29.73 28.20 -19.08
C SER A 128 -29.04 29.48 -19.54
N SER A 129 -29.72 30.62 -19.43
CA SER A 129 -29.15 31.93 -19.73
C SER A 129 -28.09 32.39 -18.71
N LEU A 130 -28.11 31.82 -17.51
CA LEU A 130 -27.19 32.15 -16.41
C LEU A 130 -26.57 30.87 -15.87
N ARG A 131 -25.40 30.51 -16.38
CA ARG A 131 -24.63 29.34 -15.94
C ARG A 131 -23.45 29.81 -15.09
N PRO A 132 -23.25 29.28 -13.87
CA PRO A 132 -22.21 29.79 -12.97
C PRO A 132 -20.79 29.70 -13.54
N PHE A 133 -20.50 28.67 -14.35
CA PHE A 133 -19.21 28.49 -15.03
C PHE A 133 -19.28 28.84 -16.53
N GLY A 134 -20.19 29.73 -16.91
CA GLY A 134 -20.41 30.10 -18.30
C GLY A 134 -20.87 28.92 -19.16
N ASP A 135 -20.46 28.91 -20.41
CA ASP A 135 -20.90 27.94 -21.42
C ASP A 135 -20.14 26.60 -21.39
N ALA A 136 -19.21 26.40 -20.43
CA ALA A 136 -18.57 25.11 -20.25
C ALA A 136 -19.59 24.05 -19.80
N VAL A 137 -19.38 22.82 -20.30
CA VAL A 137 -20.18 21.65 -19.98
C VAL A 137 -19.27 20.68 -19.22
N LEU A 138 -19.55 20.47 -17.94
CA LEU A 138 -18.76 19.57 -17.09
C LEU A 138 -18.95 18.12 -17.51
N ASP A 139 -17.96 17.28 -17.20
CA ASP A 139 -18.00 15.84 -17.51
C ASP A 139 -18.98 15.08 -16.61
N GLY A 140 -19.20 15.56 -15.39
CA GLY A 140 -20.00 14.82 -14.42
C GLY A 140 -20.27 15.55 -13.11
N ILE A 141 -20.94 14.84 -12.22
CA ILE A 141 -21.28 15.28 -10.86
C ILE A 141 -20.64 14.32 -9.86
N ASP A 142 -19.97 14.89 -8.88
CA ASP A 142 -19.36 14.19 -7.76
C ASP A 142 -20.22 14.35 -6.49
N PHE A 143 -20.45 13.25 -5.78
CA PHE A 143 -21.26 13.20 -4.56
C PHE A 143 -20.34 13.10 -3.35
N ASP A 144 -20.06 14.22 -2.71
CA ASP A 144 -19.30 14.28 -1.45
C ASP A 144 -20.25 14.61 -0.30
N ILE A 145 -21.04 13.62 0.10
CA ILE A 145 -22.12 13.79 1.07
C ILE A 145 -21.65 13.31 2.44
N GLU A 146 -21.22 14.25 3.28
CA GLU A 146 -20.68 13.95 4.60
C GLU A 146 -21.68 14.27 5.74
N LYS A 147 -22.73 15.03 5.45
CA LYS A 147 -23.68 15.51 6.45
C LYS A 147 -24.94 14.65 6.54
N ARG A 148 -25.09 14.03 7.70
CA ARG A 148 -26.31 13.30 8.07
C ARG A 148 -27.44 14.24 8.50
N LEU A 149 -28.56 14.22 7.77
CA LEU A 149 -29.81 14.80 8.25
C LEU A 149 -30.53 13.80 9.16
N LYS A 150 -30.41 14.02 10.48
CA LYS A 150 -31.02 13.15 11.48
C LYS A 150 -32.52 12.94 11.22
N GLY A 151 -32.95 11.67 11.19
CA GLY A 151 -34.36 11.27 11.19
C GLY A 151 -35.07 11.39 9.83
N LYS A 152 -34.36 11.58 8.71
CA LYS A 152 -34.95 11.57 7.37
C LYS A 152 -34.13 10.68 6.44
N GLN A 153 -34.81 9.86 5.65
CA GLN A 153 -34.19 9.19 4.50
C GLN A 153 -33.82 10.27 3.49
N GLN A 154 -32.56 10.29 3.07
CA GLN A 154 -32.08 11.22 2.04
C GLN A 154 -32.16 10.55 0.67
N HIS A 155 -32.48 11.34 -0.37
CA HIS A 155 -32.85 10.85 -1.72
C HIS A 155 -31.67 10.86 -2.71
N TRP A 156 -30.47 10.50 -2.26
CA TRP A 156 -29.24 10.59 -3.07
C TRP A 156 -29.20 9.56 -4.21
N ASP A 157 -29.74 8.38 -3.98
CA ASP A 157 -29.95 7.33 -4.98
C ASP A 157 -30.87 7.83 -6.11
N GLU A 158 -31.97 8.49 -5.77
CA GLU A 158 -32.88 9.07 -6.75
C GLU A 158 -32.21 10.22 -7.54
N LEU A 159 -31.45 11.08 -6.87
CA LEU A 159 -30.67 12.13 -7.54
C LEU A 159 -29.69 11.52 -8.55
N ALA A 160 -28.96 10.47 -8.17
CA ALA A 160 -28.03 9.77 -9.06
C ALA A 160 -28.77 9.16 -10.27
N ILE A 161 -29.91 8.50 -10.05
CA ILE A 161 -30.73 7.93 -11.13
C ILE A 161 -31.22 9.01 -12.10
N PHE A 162 -31.73 10.13 -11.59
CA PHE A 162 -32.18 11.23 -12.44
C PHE A 162 -31.02 11.85 -13.23
N LEU A 163 -29.86 12.08 -12.61
CA LEU A 163 -28.69 12.58 -13.31
C LEU A 163 -28.22 11.64 -14.42
N LYS A 164 -28.14 10.33 -14.16
CA LYS A 164 -27.73 9.32 -15.15
C LYS A 164 -28.75 9.16 -16.29
N SER A 165 -30.01 9.55 -16.05
CA SER A 165 -31.06 9.52 -17.08
C SER A 165 -30.88 10.59 -18.16
N TYR A 166 -30.17 11.69 -17.87
CA TYR A 166 -29.88 12.73 -18.85
C TYR A 166 -28.83 12.26 -19.87
N LYS A 167 -29.11 12.55 -21.14
CA LYS A 167 -28.26 12.21 -22.28
C LYS A 167 -28.49 13.24 -23.37
N ASN A 168 -27.42 13.67 -24.02
CA ASN A 168 -27.51 14.38 -25.30
C ASN A 168 -26.63 13.66 -26.34
N SER A 169 -26.62 14.14 -27.59
CA SER A 169 -25.90 13.49 -28.69
C SER A 169 -24.38 13.39 -28.50
N THR A 170 -23.81 14.11 -27.52
CA THR A 170 -22.36 14.28 -27.34
C THR A 170 -21.87 13.98 -25.93
N GLN A 171 -22.75 13.77 -24.95
CA GLN A 171 -22.39 13.71 -23.53
C GLN A 171 -23.09 12.57 -22.81
N ASN A 172 -22.26 11.72 -22.18
CA ASN A 172 -22.66 10.83 -21.10
C ASN A 172 -22.27 11.50 -19.78
N VAL A 173 -23.20 11.55 -18.82
CA VAL A 173 -22.94 12.12 -17.50
C VAL A 173 -22.14 11.10 -16.66
N TYR A 174 -20.92 11.48 -16.29
CA TYR A 174 -20.15 10.74 -15.29
C TYR A 174 -20.71 11.02 -13.89
N LEU A 175 -20.83 9.99 -13.08
CA LEU A 175 -21.16 10.10 -11.67
C LEU A 175 -20.01 9.57 -10.84
N SER A 176 -19.64 10.33 -9.82
CA SER A 176 -18.70 9.87 -8.82
C SER A 176 -19.21 10.10 -7.40
N ALA A 177 -18.60 9.42 -6.44
CA ALA A 177 -18.93 9.51 -5.04
C ALA A 177 -17.68 9.48 -4.16
N ALA A 178 -17.71 10.22 -3.07
CA ALA A 178 -16.66 10.30 -2.07
C ALA A 178 -17.15 9.77 -0.70
N PRO A 179 -17.57 8.50 -0.58
CA PRO A 179 -17.98 7.97 0.71
C PRO A 179 -16.79 7.93 1.70
N GLN A 180 -17.11 7.98 2.99
CA GLN A 180 -16.12 7.73 4.02
C GLN A 180 -15.68 6.26 4.01
N CYS A 181 -14.49 5.96 4.54
CA CYS A 181 -13.99 4.58 4.52
C CYS A 181 -14.78 3.55 5.34
N PRO A 182 -15.60 3.88 6.37
CA PRO A 182 -16.40 2.87 7.06
C PRO A 182 -17.46 2.25 6.13
N PHE A 183 -17.45 0.93 6.00
CA PHE A 183 -18.44 0.22 5.17
C PHE A 183 -19.61 -0.33 6.00
N SER A 184 -20.87 -0.17 5.58
CA SER A 184 -21.34 0.64 4.44
C SER A 184 -21.40 2.13 4.80
N ASP A 185 -21.20 3.01 3.83
CA ASP A 185 -21.33 4.46 4.04
C ASP A 185 -22.78 4.82 4.45
N GLY A 186 -22.91 5.66 5.47
CA GLY A 186 -24.19 6.00 6.08
C GLY A 186 -25.10 6.87 5.21
N GLU A 187 -24.53 7.67 4.31
CA GLU A 187 -25.27 8.63 3.48
C GLU A 187 -25.35 8.16 2.02
N LEU A 188 -24.26 7.61 1.49
CA LEU A 188 -24.12 7.22 0.09
C LEU A 188 -24.34 5.72 -0.16
N GLY A 189 -24.51 4.89 0.87
CA GLY A 189 -24.70 3.44 0.71
C GLY A 189 -25.81 3.07 -0.29
N ALA A 190 -27.01 3.62 -0.10
CA ALA A 190 -28.15 3.36 -1.00
C ALA A 190 -27.90 3.87 -2.43
N ALA A 191 -27.21 5.00 -2.58
CA ALA A 191 -26.85 5.53 -3.88
C ALA A 191 -25.81 4.62 -4.57
N LEU A 192 -24.80 4.13 -3.86
CA LEU A 192 -23.79 3.24 -4.39
C LEU A 192 -24.36 1.87 -4.79
N ASP A 193 -25.34 1.35 -4.05
CA ASP A 193 -26.04 0.08 -4.34
C ASP A 193 -26.78 0.09 -5.69
N THR A 194 -27.05 1.26 -6.26
CA THR A 194 -27.64 1.39 -7.61
C THR A 194 -26.69 0.93 -8.73
N GLY A 195 -25.38 0.91 -8.48
CA GLY A 195 -24.36 0.46 -9.44
C GLY A 195 -24.15 1.37 -10.66
N ILE A 196 -24.60 2.63 -10.62
CA ILE A 196 -24.48 3.59 -11.74
C ILE A 196 -23.32 4.60 -11.60
N PHE A 197 -22.59 4.57 -10.49
CA PHE A 197 -21.42 5.40 -10.28
C PHE A 197 -20.22 4.87 -11.07
N ASP A 198 -19.56 5.75 -11.82
CA ASP A 198 -18.41 5.42 -12.66
C ASP A 198 -17.12 5.39 -11.83
N TYR A 199 -17.02 6.27 -10.83
CA TYR A 199 -15.85 6.44 -9.97
C TYR A 199 -16.26 6.56 -8.50
N VAL A 200 -15.49 5.95 -7.60
CA VAL A 200 -15.73 6.07 -6.15
C VAL A 200 -14.39 6.31 -5.46
N TRP A 201 -14.22 7.46 -4.84
CA TRP A 201 -12.99 7.85 -4.14
C TRP A 201 -13.20 7.78 -2.63
N LEU A 202 -12.86 6.63 -2.07
CA LEU A 202 -13.04 6.29 -0.66
C LEU A 202 -12.13 7.16 0.22
N GLN A 203 -12.71 7.90 1.16
CA GLN A 203 -11.94 8.79 2.05
C GLN A 203 -11.30 8.01 3.19
N PHE A 204 -10.02 7.63 3.06
CA PHE A 204 -9.24 6.89 4.06
C PHE A 204 -8.54 7.79 5.08
N TYR A 205 -9.28 8.75 5.62
CA TYR A 205 -8.86 9.72 6.62
C TYR A 205 -10.08 10.18 7.45
N ASN A 206 -9.85 10.84 8.60
CA ASN A 206 -10.89 11.28 9.52
C ASN A 206 -11.71 10.12 10.13
N ASN A 207 -11.22 8.89 10.05
CA ASN A 207 -11.93 7.66 10.41
C ASN A 207 -10.95 6.61 10.98
N PRO A 208 -10.66 6.65 12.30
CA PRO A 208 -9.65 5.80 12.94
C PRO A 208 -9.81 4.29 12.72
N GLU A 209 -11.02 3.81 12.43
CA GLU A 209 -11.34 2.40 12.22
C GLU A 209 -10.92 1.85 10.84
N CYS A 210 -10.60 2.72 9.89
CA CYS A 210 -10.27 2.31 8.53
C CYS A 210 -9.18 3.16 7.86
N GLU A 211 -8.70 4.23 8.48
CA GLU A 211 -7.59 5.02 7.96
C GLU A 211 -6.21 4.37 8.19
N TYR A 212 -5.17 4.99 7.63
CA TYR A 212 -3.80 4.62 7.95
C TYR A 212 -3.38 5.09 9.35
N SER A 213 -2.74 4.20 10.11
CA SER A 213 -2.01 4.56 11.32
C SER A 213 -0.54 4.15 11.19
N GLN A 214 0.36 4.90 11.85
CA GLN A 214 1.81 4.81 11.64
C GLN A 214 2.41 3.39 11.75
N ASN A 215 1.75 2.50 12.50
CA ASN A 215 2.21 1.14 12.76
C ASN A 215 1.27 0.03 12.26
N ASP A 216 0.13 0.39 11.66
CA ASP A 216 -0.86 -0.59 11.22
C ASP A 216 -1.56 -0.13 9.93
N VAL A 217 -1.18 -0.80 8.84
CA VAL A 217 -1.81 -0.65 7.52
C VAL A 217 -3.02 -1.58 7.35
N ASN A 218 -3.22 -2.55 8.25
CA ASN A 218 -4.20 -3.62 8.03
C ASN A 218 -5.63 -3.10 8.07
N GLN A 219 -5.94 -2.14 8.94
CA GLN A 219 -7.29 -1.52 9.01
C GLN A 219 -7.71 -0.91 7.67
N LEU A 220 -6.81 -0.14 7.05
CA LEU A 220 -6.99 0.40 5.70
C LEU A 220 -7.16 -0.71 4.66
N LEU A 221 -6.28 -1.73 4.67
CA LEU A 221 -6.32 -2.81 3.68
C LEU A 221 -7.56 -3.70 3.82
N ASP A 222 -8.03 -3.94 5.04
CA ASP A 222 -9.23 -4.72 5.33
C ASP A 222 -10.48 -3.97 4.89
N SER A 223 -10.56 -2.66 5.15
CA SER A 223 -11.64 -1.81 4.65
C SER A 223 -11.61 -1.71 3.12
N TRP A 224 -10.44 -1.46 2.51
CA TRP A 224 -10.25 -1.46 1.06
C TRP A 224 -10.74 -2.76 0.42
N LYS A 225 -10.36 -3.90 1.00
CA LYS A 225 -10.81 -5.21 0.53
C LYS A 225 -12.33 -5.32 0.58
N ARG A 226 -12.96 -4.95 1.70
CA ARG A 226 -14.43 -4.98 1.86
C ARG A 226 -15.14 -4.12 0.82
N TRP A 227 -14.65 -2.91 0.54
CA TRP A 227 -15.18 -2.07 -0.52
C TRP A 227 -15.03 -2.70 -1.90
N THR A 228 -13.85 -3.24 -2.22
CA THR A 228 -13.56 -3.81 -3.55
C THR A 228 -14.35 -5.10 -3.82
N GLU A 229 -14.67 -5.88 -2.79
CA GLU A 229 -15.50 -7.08 -2.90
C GLU A 229 -16.99 -6.76 -3.01
N SER A 230 -17.43 -5.60 -2.48
CA SER A 230 -18.85 -5.20 -2.46
C SER A 230 -19.26 -4.40 -3.71
N LEU A 231 -18.41 -3.47 -4.16
CA LEU A 231 -18.68 -2.62 -5.33
C LEU A 231 -18.13 -3.27 -6.61
N THR A 232 -19.01 -3.92 -7.36
CA THR A 232 -18.64 -4.68 -8.58
C THR A 232 -18.61 -3.85 -9.86
N VAL A 233 -19.12 -2.61 -9.81
CA VAL A 233 -19.18 -1.67 -10.95
C VAL A 233 -18.42 -0.39 -10.58
N GLY A 234 -17.86 0.26 -11.60
CA GLY A 234 -17.06 1.47 -11.43
C GLY A 234 -15.61 1.20 -11.03
N LYS A 235 -14.86 2.28 -10.86
CA LYS A 235 -13.46 2.27 -10.44
C LYS A 235 -13.31 2.85 -9.05
N LEU A 236 -12.57 2.16 -8.19
CA LEU A 236 -12.29 2.57 -6.81
C LEU A 236 -10.96 3.30 -6.72
N PHE A 237 -10.96 4.45 -6.07
CA PHE A 237 -9.78 5.27 -5.82
C PHE A 237 -9.50 5.30 -4.33
N LEU A 238 -8.21 5.21 -3.98
CA LEU A 238 -7.74 5.39 -2.60
C LEU A 238 -7.68 6.90 -2.31
N GLY A 239 -8.66 7.44 -1.59
CA GLY A 239 -8.73 8.85 -1.21
C GLY A 239 -7.87 9.15 0.02
N LEU A 240 -6.97 10.12 -0.10
CA LEU A 240 -5.97 10.45 0.91
C LEU A 240 -5.80 11.97 1.06
N PRO A 241 -5.40 12.45 2.25
CA PRO A 241 -4.96 13.82 2.41
C PRO A 241 -3.59 14.00 1.75
N ALA A 242 -3.42 15.06 0.95
CA ALA A 242 -2.18 15.34 0.22
C ALA A 242 -1.05 15.86 1.14
N SER A 243 -1.37 16.22 2.39
CA SER A 243 -0.39 16.58 3.41
C SER A 243 -0.94 16.25 4.80
N ARG A 244 -0.07 16.23 5.81
CA ARG A 244 -0.48 16.08 7.22
C ARG A 244 -1.42 17.18 7.71
N ALA A 245 -1.38 18.37 7.10
CA ALA A 245 -2.24 19.49 7.48
C ALA A 245 -3.63 19.46 6.81
N ALA A 246 -3.87 18.52 5.87
CA ALA A 246 -5.09 18.50 5.09
C ALA A 246 -6.26 17.75 5.76
N ALA A 247 -5.98 16.96 6.80
CA ALA A 247 -6.95 16.19 7.57
C ALA A 247 -6.44 16.02 9.01
N ASP A 248 -7.32 15.66 9.94
CA ASP A 248 -6.94 15.48 11.35
C ASP A 248 -6.03 14.25 11.54
N ASN A 249 -6.23 13.24 10.69
CA ASN A 249 -5.59 11.93 10.74
C ASN A 249 -5.63 11.24 9.35
N GLY A 250 -5.11 10.01 9.27
CA GLY A 250 -5.05 9.22 8.03
C GLY A 250 -3.97 9.59 7.00
N TYR A 251 -3.15 10.63 7.25
CA TYR A 251 -2.06 10.98 6.33
C TYR A 251 -0.98 9.90 6.21
N ILE A 252 -0.72 9.47 4.97
CA ILE A 252 0.30 8.48 4.63
C ILE A 252 1.50 9.20 3.98
N PRO A 253 2.72 9.11 4.52
CA PRO A 253 3.90 9.62 3.81
C PRO A 253 4.05 8.96 2.43
N ALA A 254 4.32 9.75 1.39
CA ALA A 254 4.31 9.27 0.00
C ALA A 254 5.23 8.06 -0.24
N ALA A 255 6.42 8.03 0.37
CA ALA A 255 7.31 6.88 0.29
C ALA A 255 6.67 5.60 0.87
N LEU A 256 6.00 5.71 2.01
CA LEU A 256 5.33 4.57 2.66
C LEU A 256 4.10 4.11 1.87
N LEU A 257 3.35 5.06 1.28
CA LEU A 257 2.25 4.76 0.37
C LEU A 257 2.75 3.89 -0.81
N CYS A 258 3.85 4.29 -1.45
CA CYS A 258 4.44 3.56 -2.58
C CYS A 258 5.01 2.19 -2.19
N GLU A 259 5.64 2.08 -1.02
CA GLU A 259 6.30 0.83 -0.59
C GLU A 259 5.34 -0.20 -0.01
N SER A 260 4.29 0.25 0.70
CA SER A 260 3.52 -0.64 1.58
C SER A 260 2.02 -0.71 1.25
N VAL A 261 1.45 0.30 0.58
CA VAL A 261 -0.01 0.38 0.38
C VAL A 261 -0.38 0.19 -1.09
N LEU A 262 0.16 1.01 -2.01
CA LEU A 262 -0.12 0.93 -3.45
C LEU A 262 0.09 -0.46 -4.05
N PRO A 263 1.17 -1.21 -3.74
CA PRO A 263 1.37 -2.55 -4.28
C PRO A 263 0.28 -3.55 -3.90
N LEU A 264 -0.48 -3.29 -2.83
CA LEU A 264 -1.55 -4.16 -2.35
C LEU A 264 -2.92 -3.70 -2.89
N VAL A 265 -3.23 -2.40 -2.79
CA VAL A 265 -4.53 -1.89 -3.25
C VAL A 265 -4.67 -1.96 -4.77
N ALA A 266 -3.57 -1.80 -5.51
CA ALA A 266 -3.56 -1.88 -6.98
C ALA A 266 -3.77 -3.30 -7.52
N MET A 267 -3.76 -4.33 -6.66
CA MET A 267 -4.11 -5.70 -7.06
C MET A 267 -5.62 -5.90 -7.25
N SER A 268 -6.45 -4.99 -6.72
CA SER A 268 -7.90 -5.06 -6.87
C SER A 268 -8.31 -4.80 -8.32
N ARG A 269 -9.23 -5.63 -8.86
CA ARG A 269 -9.65 -5.58 -10.28
C ARG A 269 -10.28 -4.25 -10.69
N ASN A 270 -10.94 -3.59 -9.74
CA ASN A 270 -11.61 -2.30 -9.90
C ASN A 270 -10.75 -1.12 -9.40
N TYR A 271 -9.46 -1.32 -9.11
CA TYR A 271 -8.56 -0.22 -8.77
C TYR A 271 -8.52 0.81 -9.91
N GLY A 272 -8.77 2.07 -9.56
CA GLY A 272 -8.85 3.20 -10.47
C GLY A 272 -7.72 4.21 -10.31
N GLY A 273 -7.09 4.27 -9.12
CA GLY A 273 -6.02 5.23 -8.83
C GLY A 273 -6.07 5.78 -7.39
N VAL A 274 -5.57 7.00 -7.22
CA VAL A 274 -5.56 7.74 -5.95
C VAL A 274 -6.43 9.00 -6.08
N MET A 275 -7.12 9.37 -5.01
CA MET A 275 -7.75 10.69 -4.88
C MET A 275 -7.01 11.48 -3.81
N LEU A 276 -6.82 12.78 -4.02
CA LEU A 276 -6.11 13.66 -3.11
C LEU A 276 -7.00 14.83 -2.64
N TRP A 277 -7.08 15.00 -1.33
CA TRP A 277 -7.62 16.18 -0.67
C TRP A 277 -6.46 17.04 -0.15
N ALA A 278 -6.16 18.23 -0.71
CA ALA A 278 -6.69 18.89 -1.90
C ALA A 278 -5.55 19.65 -2.61
N THR A 279 -5.84 20.33 -3.73
CA THR A 279 -4.84 20.98 -4.60
C THR A 279 -3.89 21.90 -3.83
N TYR A 280 -4.38 22.72 -2.90
CA TYR A 280 -3.55 23.58 -2.06
C TYR A 280 -2.41 22.80 -1.39
N TYR A 281 -2.74 21.72 -0.68
CA TYR A 281 -1.78 20.92 0.07
C TYR A 281 -0.85 20.13 -0.84
N ASP A 282 -1.37 19.59 -1.94
CA ASP A 282 -0.57 18.89 -2.93
C ASP A 282 0.48 19.81 -3.58
N LYS A 283 0.10 21.05 -3.89
CA LYS A 283 1.02 22.07 -4.41
C LYS A 283 2.16 22.41 -3.45
N GLN A 284 1.89 22.44 -2.14
CA GLN A 284 2.93 22.71 -1.13
C GLN A 284 3.87 21.52 -0.93
N CYS A 285 3.34 20.30 -0.98
CA CYS A 285 4.08 19.10 -0.58
C CYS A 285 4.60 18.25 -1.75
N GLY A 286 4.10 18.46 -2.97
CA GLY A 286 4.47 17.69 -4.16
C GLY A 286 4.05 16.21 -4.08
N TYR A 287 2.93 15.90 -3.42
CA TYR A 287 2.51 14.54 -3.13
C TYR A 287 2.21 13.76 -4.42
N SER A 288 1.37 14.32 -5.30
CA SER A 288 1.03 13.77 -6.62
C SER A 288 2.26 13.58 -7.50
N SER A 289 3.17 14.55 -7.49
CA SER A 289 4.42 14.51 -8.25
C SER A 289 5.31 13.36 -7.78
N TYR A 290 5.37 13.12 -6.47
CA TYR A 290 6.11 12.00 -5.91
C TYR A 290 5.52 10.66 -6.34
N ILE A 291 4.21 10.47 -6.17
CA ILE A 291 3.56 9.17 -6.47
C ILE A 291 3.49 8.87 -7.97
N ARG A 292 3.55 9.88 -8.84
CA ARG A 292 3.70 9.69 -10.30
C ARG A 292 5.14 9.42 -10.74
N SER A 293 6.12 9.79 -9.92
CA SER A 293 7.52 9.64 -10.29
C SER A 293 7.94 8.17 -10.31
N SER A 294 9.06 7.87 -10.97
CA SER A 294 9.67 6.54 -10.94
C SER A 294 10.05 6.08 -9.53
N LEU A 295 10.13 6.98 -8.54
CA LEU A 295 10.39 6.64 -7.15
C LEU A 295 9.25 5.83 -6.51
N CYS A 296 8.04 5.95 -7.06
CA CYS A 296 6.88 5.20 -6.60
C CYS A 296 6.69 3.85 -7.30
N THR A 297 7.56 3.51 -8.25
CA THR A 297 7.55 2.16 -8.84
C THR A 297 8.19 1.17 -7.88
N PRO A 298 7.55 0.00 -7.62
CA PRO A 298 8.23 -1.08 -6.94
C PRO A 298 9.51 -1.40 -7.74
N GLN A 299 10.69 -1.28 -7.11
CA GLN A 299 11.93 -1.76 -7.72
C GLN A 299 11.89 -3.29 -7.81
N CYS A 300 11.16 -3.86 -8.77
CA CYS A 300 11.28 -5.26 -9.10
C CYS A 300 12.55 -5.43 -9.95
N ARG A 301 13.65 -5.85 -9.31
CA ARG A 301 14.81 -6.38 -10.03
C ARG A 301 14.47 -7.81 -10.50
N GLY A 302 13.90 -7.93 -11.69
CA GLY A 302 13.59 -9.20 -12.35
C GLY A 302 12.18 -9.75 -12.09
N ASN A 303 11.91 -10.95 -12.61
CA ASN A 303 10.59 -11.63 -12.62
C ASN A 303 10.07 -12.08 -11.24
N ASP A 304 10.54 -11.49 -10.16
CA ASP A 304 10.24 -11.93 -8.81
C ASP A 304 10.08 -10.70 -7.91
N CYS A 305 8.84 -10.20 -7.80
CA CYS A 305 8.49 -9.24 -6.77
C CYS A 305 8.35 -10.02 -5.44
N ARG A 306 9.48 -10.54 -4.93
CA ARG A 306 9.54 -11.24 -3.66
C ARG A 306 9.76 -10.24 -2.52
N ARG A 307 8.76 -10.19 -1.64
CA ARG A 307 8.76 -9.61 -0.29
C ARG A 307 10.16 -9.66 0.32
N LYS A 308 10.67 -8.53 0.81
CA LYS A 308 11.83 -8.51 1.72
C LYS A 308 11.37 -9.12 3.05
N GLU A 309 11.24 -10.44 3.09
CA GLU A 309 10.99 -11.14 4.35
C GLU A 309 12.19 -10.89 5.27
N ASN A 310 11.95 -10.30 6.43
CA ASN A 310 12.91 -10.32 7.52
C ASN A 310 13.05 -11.76 7.99
N LYS A 311 13.94 -12.51 7.34
CA LYS A 311 14.25 -13.91 7.66
C LYS A 311 15.10 -14.02 8.93
N TRP A 312 14.62 -13.45 10.05
CA TRP A 312 15.29 -13.60 11.36
C TRP A 312 15.47 -15.07 11.75
N TRP A 313 14.58 -15.94 11.28
CA TRP A 313 14.70 -17.39 11.39
C TRP A 313 15.96 -17.97 10.72
N VAL A 314 16.54 -17.32 9.71
CA VAL A 314 17.83 -17.74 9.12
C VAL A 314 18.97 -17.56 10.13
N TRP A 315 18.95 -16.49 10.93
CA TRP A 315 19.92 -16.30 12.01
C TRP A 315 19.72 -17.31 13.15
N ILE A 316 18.48 -17.75 13.40
CA ILE A 316 18.20 -18.86 14.33
C ILE A 316 18.78 -20.17 13.79
N ILE A 317 18.58 -20.48 12.49
CA ILE A 317 19.14 -21.70 11.88
C ILE A 317 20.68 -21.67 11.86
N ILE A 318 21.29 -20.53 11.52
CA ILE A 318 22.74 -20.36 11.57
C ILE A 318 23.24 -20.53 13.01
N GLY A 319 22.57 -19.92 14.00
CA GLY A 319 22.91 -20.06 15.41
C GLY A 319 22.85 -21.51 15.91
N VAL A 320 21.78 -22.25 15.58
CA VAL A 320 21.64 -23.68 15.93
C VAL A 320 22.69 -24.52 15.22
N GLY A 321 22.95 -24.26 13.94
CA GLY A 321 23.97 -24.97 13.15
C GLY A 321 25.38 -24.79 13.72
N VAL A 322 25.75 -23.56 14.12
CA VAL A 322 27.03 -23.25 14.75
C VAL A 322 27.16 -23.93 16.12
N ALA A 323 26.10 -23.95 16.93
CA ALA A 323 26.12 -24.63 18.24
C ALA A 323 26.32 -26.15 18.12
N LEU A 324 25.67 -26.78 17.13
CA LEU A 324 25.83 -28.21 16.84
C LEU A 324 27.24 -28.53 16.32
N ALA A 325 27.78 -27.69 15.44
CA ALA A 325 29.14 -27.86 14.91
C ALA A 325 30.21 -27.72 16.01
N ILE A 326 30.09 -26.74 16.90
CA ILE A 326 31.02 -26.56 18.04
C ILE A 326 30.96 -27.78 18.96
N SER A 327 29.75 -28.31 19.23
CA SER A 327 29.56 -29.50 20.06
C SER A 327 30.20 -30.75 19.43
N LEU A 328 30.06 -30.92 18.11
CA LEU A 328 30.71 -32.01 17.37
C LEU A 328 32.24 -31.89 17.38
N ILE A 329 32.78 -30.68 17.20
CA ILE A 329 34.23 -30.42 17.26
C ILE A 329 34.77 -30.73 18.67
N PHE A 330 34.06 -30.34 19.73
CA PHE A 330 34.44 -30.68 21.11
C PHE A 330 34.39 -32.19 21.35
N CYS A 331 33.36 -32.88 20.86
CA CYS A 331 33.26 -34.34 20.96
C CYS A 331 34.40 -35.05 20.21
N LEU A 332 34.71 -34.63 18.98
CA LEU A 332 35.85 -35.13 18.19
C LEU A 332 37.19 -34.82 18.88
N GLY A 333 37.35 -33.63 19.45
CA GLY A 333 38.53 -33.27 20.24
C GLY A 333 38.69 -34.17 21.45
N CYS A 334 37.60 -34.46 22.18
CA CYS A 334 37.59 -35.36 23.33
C CYS A 334 37.90 -36.81 22.95
N THR A 335 37.37 -37.32 21.84
CA THR A 335 37.64 -38.69 21.39
C THR A 335 39.09 -38.84 20.90
N LEU A 336 39.61 -37.86 20.17
CA LEU A 336 41.02 -37.82 19.77
C LEU A 336 41.96 -37.73 20.98
N ARG A 337 41.61 -36.93 21.99
CA ARG A 337 42.38 -36.81 23.23
C ARG A 337 42.38 -38.10 24.04
N LYS A 338 41.23 -38.80 24.12
CA LYS A 338 41.13 -40.14 24.72
C LYS A 338 42.00 -41.14 23.96
N LYS A 339 41.94 -41.16 22.63
CA LYS A 339 42.74 -42.07 21.78
C LYS A 339 44.24 -41.83 21.93
N LYS A 340 44.67 -40.56 22.03
CA LYS A 340 46.07 -40.20 22.29
C LYS A 340 46.51 -40.62 23.69
N LYS A 341 45.64 -40.49 24.70
CA LYS A 341 45.92 -40.93 26.08
C LYS A 341 46.09 -42.45 26.16
N THR A 342 45.19 -43.24 25.58
CA THR A 342 45.34 -44.71 25.55
C THR A 342 46.58 -45.18 24.79
N GLN A 343 46.99 -44.47 23.73
CA GLN A 343 48.22 -44.81 23.01
C GLN A 343 49.49 -44.50 23.82
N VAL A 344 49.49 -43.42 24.61
CA VAL A 344 50.59 -43.06 25.51
C VAL A 344 50.65 -44.04 26.68
N ASP A 345 49.52 -44.35 27.31
CA ASP A 345 49.43 -45.29 28.43
C ASP A 345 49.85 -46.71 27.99
N GLY A 346 49.46 -47.13 26.78
CA GLY A 346 49.91 -48.40 26.18
C GLY A 346 51.42 -48.46 25.96
N LYS A 347 52.04 -47.38 25.45
CA LYS A 347 53.51 -47.30 25.31
C LYS A 347 54.23 -47.29 26.66
N MET A 348 53.64 -46.69 27.68
CA MET A 348 54.19 -46.67 29.04
C MET A 348 54.18 -48.06 29.67
N ASN A 349 53.07 -48.79 29.56
CA ASN A 349 52.97 -50.16 30.04
C ASN A 349 53.94 -51.11 29.30
N GLN A 350 54.09 -50.95 27.98
CA GLN A 350 55.04 -51.77 27.21
C GLN A 350 56.49 -51.54 27.65
N LYS A 351 56.88 -50.28 27.95
CA LYS A 351 58.20 -49.97 28.53
C LYS A 351 58.38 -50.55 29.92
N LYS A 352 57.32 -50.57 30.74
CA LYS A 352 57.36 -51.10 32.11
C LYS A 352 57.56 -52.62 32.11
N VAL A 353 56.86 -53.34 31.24
CA VAL A 353 57.03 -54.79 31.03
C VAL A 353 58.43 -55.13 30.50
N LEU A 354 58.97 -54.32 29.58
CA LEU A 354 60.33 -54.52 29.07
C LEU A 354 61.39 -54.43 30.18
N HIS A 355 61.19 -53.50 31.12
CA HIS A 355 62.09 -53.27 32.25
C HIS A 355 61.98 -54.35 33.34
N GLU A 356 60.81 -55.00 33.48
CA GLU A 356 60.63 -56.19 34.33
C GLU A 356 61.29 -57.42 33.70
N ILE A 357 61.17 -57.63 32.39
CA ILE A 357 61.84 -58.72 31.69
C ILE A 357 63.36 -58.56 31.75
N GLU A 358 63.90 -57.35 31.60
CA GLU A 358 65.34 -57.07 31.76
C GLU A 358 65.82 -57.35 33.19
N SER A 359 65.01 -57.04 34.20
CA SER A 359 65.28 -57.35 35.61
C SER A 359 65.34 -58.86 35.88
N ASP A 360 64.40 -59.62 35.32
CA ASP A 360 64.33 -61.08 35.51
C ASP A 360 65.45 -61.83 34.78
N VAL A 361 65.89 -61.33 33.62
CA VAL A 361 67.07 -61.87 32.90
C VAL A 361 68.35 -61.65 33.72
N VAL A 362 68.52 -60.48 34.33
CA VAL A 362 69.68 -60.17 35.19
C VAL A 362 69.70 -61.03 36.46
N LEU A 363 68.54 -61.37 37.03
CA LEU A 363 68.42 -62.30 38.16
C LEU A 363 68.72 -63.75 37.77
N SER A 364 68.34 -64.18 36.56
CA SER A 364 68.63 -65.52 36.04
C SER A 364 70.13 -65.72 35.74
N ASP A 365 70.82 -64.72 35.20
CA ASP A 365 72.28 -64.81 34.96
C ASP A 365 73.07 -64.85 36.27
N LYS A 366 72.60 -64.14 37.31
CA LYS A 366 73.25 -64.14 38.63
C LYS A 366 73.07 -65.46 39.39
N ALA A 367 71.96 -66.17 39.17
CA ALA A 367 71.73 -67.50 39.73
C ALA A 367 72.58 -68.58 39.04
N ARG A 368 72.92 -68.42 37.74
CA ARG A 368 73.76 -69.36 36.98
C ARG A 368 75.26 -69.24 37.31
N SER A 369 75.70 -68.12 37.87
CA SER A 369 77.09 -67.87 38.29
C SER A 369 77.41 -68.29 39.73
N VAL A 370 76.45 -68.77 40.53
CA VAL A 370 76.68 -69.15 41.95
C VAL A 370 76.88 -70.67 42.14
N GLU A 371 76.65 -71.49 41.11
CA GLU A 371 76.87 -72.95 41.17
C GLU A 371 78.23 -73.44 40.63
N ILE A 372 79.14 -72.54 40.25
CA ILE A 372 80.45 -72.92 39.65
C ILE A 372 81.60 -72.16 40.30
N GLU A 373 81.72 -72.11 41.64
CA GLU A 373 82.98 -71.69 42.28
C GLU A 373 83.05 -72.05 43.78
N ASP A 374 82.86 -73.33 44.15
CA ASP A 374 83.46 -73.80 45.41
C ASP A 374 83.75 -75.30 45.36
N GLY A 375 84.94 -75.63 44.86
CA GLY A 375 85.37 -77.00 44.66
C GLY A 375 86.81 -77.12 44.18
N LYS A 376 87.79 -76.83 45.07
CA LYS A 376 89.05 -77.60 45.25
C LYS A 376 90.01 -76.88 46.21
N THR A 377 90.09 -77.34 47.46
CA THR A 377 91.11 -78.26 48.01
C THR A 377 92.43 -77.58 48.41
N LEU A 378 92.55 -77.28 49.71
CA LEU A 378 93.80 -77.06 50.43
C LEU A 378 94.34 -78.40 50.97
N SER A 379 95.60 -78.74 50.67
CA SER A 379 96.43 -79.57 51.55
C SER A 379 97.92 -79.19 51.50
N ASN A 380 98.38 -78.75 52.68
CA ASN A 380 99.63 -79.05 53.40
C ASN A 380 101.02 -78.72 52.82
N LEU A 381 101.82 -78.06 53.67
CA LEU A 381 103.21 -78.37 54.11
C LEU A 381 103.66 -77.19 55.03
N VAL A 382 103.81 -77.27 56.36
CA VAL A 382 104.72 -78.02 57.27
C VAL A 382 106.21 -77.60 57.19
N LYS A 383 106.72 -77.17 58.38
CA LYS A 383 108.10 -76.86 58.86
C LYS A 383 108.57 -75.41 58.63
N GLU A 384 109.11 -74.69 59.62
CA GLU A 384 109.83 -75.07 60.86
C GLU A 384 109.23 -74.56 62.17
#